data_AF-A0A183AV90-F1
#
_entry.id   AF-A0A183AV90-F1
#
_cell.length_a   1.000
_cell.length_b   1.000
_cell.length_c   1.000
_cell.angle_alpha   90.00
_cell.angle_beta   90.00
_cell.angle_gamma   90.00
#
_symmetry.space_group_name_H-M   'P 1'
#
loop_
_entity.id
_entity.type
_entity.pdbx_description
1 polymer ?
#
loop_
_entity_poly.entity_id
_entity_poly.type
_entity_poly.pdbx_seq_one_letter_code
_entity_poly.pdbx_strand_id
1 'polypeptide(L)'
;CPSSNAYDCKCIAIGSRSQSARTYLERHLEEIAGSSLNDLICHGLKALSGTLPNEVEITTKNCSVAIVGKDRDFTIYEDDAVEDFLKMFEATQKEDQPAASESTAVPTPMEQDQPAS
;
A
#
# COMPACT_ATOMS: atom_id res chain seq x y z
N CYS A 1 3.38 26.25 7.11
CA CYS A 1 2.35 26.75 6.16
C CYS A 1 2.11 25.68 5.11
N PRO A 2 0.86 25.28 4.81
CA PRO A 2 0.60 24.41 3.65
C PRO A 2 1.03 25.14 2.37
N SER A 3 1.72 24.45 1.46
CA SER A 3 2.36 25.05 0.28
C SER A 3 1.39 25.37 -0.86
N SER A 4 0.10 25.01 -0.75
CA SER A 4 -0.89 25.16 -1.83
C SER A 4 -0.49 24.48 -3.15
N ASN A 5 0.33 23.42 -3.08
CA ASN A 5 0.70 22.65 -4.26
C ASN A 5 -0.36 21.59 -4.58
N ALA A 6 -0.71 21.48 -5.85
CA ALA A 6 -1.46 20.36 -6.42
C ALA A 6 -0.51 19.48 -7.24
N TYR A 7 -0.72 18.17 -7.19
CA TYR A 7 0.10 17.19 -7.88
C TYR A 7 -0.79 16.23 -8.66
N ASP A 8 -0.54 16.09 -9.96
CA ASP A 8 -1.09 14.99 -10.74
C ASP A 8 -0.35 13.71 -10.38
N CYS A 9 -1.06 12.76 -9.79
CA CYS A 9 -0.47 11.50 -9.32
C CYS A 9 -1.28 10.31 -9.85
N LYS A 10 -0.56 9.28 -10.29
CA LYS A 10 -1.16 7.99 -10.64
C LYS A 10 -1.62 7.25 -9.38
N CYS A 11 -0.79 7.31 -8.34
CA CYS A 11 -1.07 6.76 -7.02
C CYS A 11 -0.44 7.67 -5.96
N ILE A 12 -1.08 7.80 -4.80
CA ILE A 12 -0.55 8.56 -3.67
C ILE A 12 -1.02 7.94 -2.36
N ALA A 13 -0.18 8.03 -1.33
CA ALA A 13 -0.55 7.68 0.04
C ALA A 13 -0.17 8.82 0.99
N ILE A 14 -1.11 9.21 1.84
CA ILE A 14 -1.02 10.36 2.74
C ILE A 14 -1.30 9.89 4.17
N GLY A 15 -0.51 10.34 5.14
CA GLY A 15 -0.69 10.00 6.56
C GLY A 15 0.63 9.79 7.30
N SER A 16 0.55 9.57 8.61
CA SER A 16 1.71 9.45 9.50
C SER A 16 2.61 8.25 9.19
N ARG A 17 2.05 7.20 8.57
CA ARG A 17 2.76 5.96 8.20
C ARG A 17 2.63 5.64 6.71
N SER A 18 2.45 6.65 5.86
CA SER A 18 2.21 6.44 4.43
C SER A 18 3.44 6.06 3.62
N GLN A 19 4.64 6.02 4.22
CA GLN A 19 5.86 5.69 3.49
C GLN A 19 5.86 4.23 3.00
N SER A 20 5.40 3.28 3.81
CA SER A 20 5.29 1.87 3.40
C SER A 20 4.29 1.69 2.25
N ALA A 21 3.14 2.37 2.31
CA ALA A 21 2.17 2.40 1.23
C ALA A 21 2.77 2.99 -0.06
N ARG A 22 3.50 4.11 0.03
CA ARG A 22 4.19 4.70 -1.14
C ARG A 22 5.19 3.74 -1.76
N THR A 23 6.01 3.07 -0.95
CA THR A 23 6.96 2.06 -1.44
C THR A 23 6.25 0.90 -2.15
N TYR A 24 5.10 0.45 -1.65
CA TYR A 24 4.30 -0.56 -2.33
C TYR A 24 3.79 -0.07 -3.69
N LEU A 25 3.20 1.13 -3.72
CA LEU A 25 2.64 1.74 -4.93
C LEU A 25 3.72 2.01 -5.99
N GLU A 26 4.91 2.45 -5.58
CA GLU A 26 6.06 2.66 -6.48
C GLU A 26 6.51 1.37 -7.16
N ARG A 27 6.50 0.24 -6.44
CA ARG A 27 6.91 -1.07 -6.96
C ARG A 27 5.91 -1.67 -7.94
N HIS A 28 4.62 -1.41 -7.77
CA HIS A 28 3.54 -2.03 -8.56
C HIS A 28 2.88 -1.03 -9.53
N LEU A 29 3.53 0.11 -9.80
CA LEU A 29 2.93 1.20 -10.58
C LEU A 29 2.55 0.78 -12.01
N GLU A 30 3.32 -0.11 -12.63
CA GLU A 30 3.05 -0.63 -13.98
C GLU A 30 1.86 -1.58 -13.99
N GLU A 31 1.76 -2.45 -12.98
CA GLU A 31 0.64 -3.40 -12.81
C GLU A 31 -0.67 -2.65 -12.54
N ILE A 32 -0.62 -1.63 -11.67
CA ILE A 32 -1.77 -0.81 -11.33
C ILE A 32 -2.36 -0.12 -12.57
N ALA A 33 -1.52 0.31 -13.52
CA ALA A 33 -1.99 1.00 -14.73
C ALA A 33 -2.84 0.11 -15.66
N GLY A 34 -2.64 -1.22 -15.64
CA GLY A 34 -3.38 -2.19 -16.43
C GLY A 34 -4.41 -3.02 -15.64
N SER A 35 -4.52 -2.76 -14.34
CA SER A 35 -5.32 -3.56 -13.41
C SER A 35 -6.83 -3.40 -13.61
N SER A 36 -7.60 -4.45 -13.30
CA SER A 36 -9.06 -4.35 -13.24
C SER A 36 -9.50 -3.58 -11.98
N LEU A 37 -10.77 -3.18 -11.90
CA LEU A 37 -11.31 -2.50 -10.72
C LEU A 37 -11.03 -3.30 -9.43
N ASN A 38 -11.23 -4.61 -9.47
CA ASN A 38 -11.07 -5.48 -8.32
C ASN A 38 -9.59 -5.57 -7.90
N ASP A 39 -8.70 -5.72 -8.87
CA ASP A 39 -7.25 -5.76 -8.63
C ASP A 39 -6.75 -4.42 -8.07
N LEU A 40 -7.28 -3.30 -8.57
CA LEU A 40 -6.96 -1.97 -8.09
C LEU A 40 -7.36 -1.79 -6.61
N ILE A 41 -8.52 -2.29 -6.21
CA ILE A 41 -8.98 -2.29 -4.82
C ILE A 41 -8.06 -3.17 -3.97
N CYS A 42 -7.68 -4.36 -4.45
CA CYS A 42 -6.74 -5.23 -3.76
C CYS A 42 -5.36 -4.57 -3.57
N HIS A 43 -4.80 -3.90 -4.58
CA HIS A 43 -3.56 -3.12 -4.45
C HIS A 43 -3.70 -2.01 -3.41
N GLY A 44 -4.82 -1.30 -3.40
CA GLY A 44 -5.12 -0.26 -2.41
C GLY A 44 -5.17 -0.80 -0.98
N LEU A 45 -5.85 -1.93 -0.77
CA LEU A 45 -5.92 -2.61 0.53
C LEU A 45 -4.56 -3.17 0.96
N LYS A 46 -3.77 -3.73 0.03
CA LYS A 46 -2.40 -4.21 0.31
C LYS A 46 -1.48 -3.07 0.75
N ALA A 47 -1.55 -1.93 0.06
CA ALA A 47 -0.83 -0.72 0.42
C ALA A 47 -1.24 -0.20 1.80
N LEU A 48 -2.54 -0.17 2.09
CA LEU A 48 -3.10 0.26 3.37
C LEU A 48 -2.67 -0.67 4.51
N SER A 49 -2.67 -1.99 4.29
CA SER A 49 -2.29 -2.99 5.28
C SER A 49 -0.85 -2.80 5.74
N GLY A 50 0.04 -2.41 4.82
CA GLY A 50 1.43 -2.09 5.13
C GLY A 50 1.61 -0.84 6.00
N THR A 51 0.57 -0.04 6.24
CA THR A 51 0.62 1.14 7.11
C THR A 51 0.18 0.85 8.55
N LEU A 52 -0.45 -0.30 8.78
CA LEU A 52 -0.92 -0.73 10.10
C LEU A 52 0.23 -1.33 10.93
N PRO A 53 0.16 -1.30 12.27
CA PRO A 53 1.05 -2.09 13.11
C PRO A 53 0.88 -3.58 12.81
N ASN A 54 1.93 -4.39 13.03
CA ASN A 54 1.92 -5.84 12.77
C ASN A 54 0.83 -6.62 13.52
N GLU A 55 0.28 -6.06 14.60
CA GLU A 55 -0.75 -6.67 15.44
C GLU A 55 -2.18 -6.29 15.03
N VAL A 56 -2.33 -5.40 14.05
CA VAL A 56 -3.64 -4.86 13.64
C VAL A 56 -3.85 -5.17 12.16
N GLU A 57 -4.91 -5.91 11.89
CA GLU A 57 -5.36 -6.22 10.53
C GLU A 57 -6.42 -5.23 10.05
N ILE A 58 -6.63 -5.20 8.74
CA ILE A 58 -7.72 -4.42 8.14
C ILE A 58 -9.04 -5.09 8.50
N THR A 59 -10.02 -4.29 8.92
CA THR A 59 -11.37 -4.73 9.27
C THR A 59 -12.38 -3.72 8.74
N THR A 60 -13.67 -4.08 8.73
CA THR A 60 -14.76 -3.19 8.31
C THR A 60 -14.85 -1.89 9.12
N LYS A 61 -14.29 -1.86 10.34
CA LYS A 61 -14.32 -0.69 11.24
C LYS A 61 -13.14 0.25 11.10
N ASN A 62 -12.07 -0.17 10.43
CA ASN A 62 -10.84 0.63 10.27
C ASN A 62 -10.51 0.95 8.81
N CYS A 63 -11.42 0.62 7.90
CA CYS A 63 -11.26 0.79 6.47
C CYS A 63 -12.54 1.34 5.84
N SER A 64 -12.36 2.36 5.01
CA SER A 64 -13.38 2.89 4.12
C SER A 64 -12.80 2.93 2.72
N VAL A 65 -13.60 2.57 1.72
CA VAL A 65 -13.18 2.56 0.31
C VAL A 65 -14.09 3.47 -0.48
N ALA A 66 -13.53 4.38 -1.27
CA ALA A 66 -14.31 5.24 -2.14
C ALA A 66 -13.88 5.03 -3.60
N ILE A 67 -14.87 4.87 -4.49
CA ILE A 67 -14.64 4.53 -5.90
C ILE A 67 -15.39 5.52 -6.78
N VAL A 68 -14.70 6.00 -7.83
CA VAL A 68 -15.28 6.83 -8.88
C VAL A 68 -14.65 6.45 -10.22
N GLY A 69 -15.38 6.59 -11.32
CA GLY A 69 -14.84 6.27 -12.63
C GLY A 69 -15.79 6.61 -13.78
N LYS A 70 -15.41 6.18 -14.97
CA LYS A 70 -16.29 6.29 -16.14
C LYS A 70 -17.55 5.46 -15.89
N ASP A 71 -18.71 6.05 -16.10
CA ASP A 71 -20.02 5.43 -15.90
C ASP A 71 -20.30 5.02 -14.43
N ARG A 72 -19.58 5.61 -13.46
CA ARG A 72 -19.77 5.36 -12.03
C ARG A 72 -19.57 6.62 -11.20
N ASP A 73 -20.63 7.03 -10.53
CA ASP A 73 -20.60 8.14 -9.57
C ASP A 73 -19.75 7.78 -8.35
N PHE A 74 -19.21 8.82 -7.71
CA PHE A 74 -18.42 8.70 -6.50
C PHE A 74 -19.25 8.02 -5.39
N THR A 75 -18.85 6.81 -5.04
CA THR A 75 -19.55 5.96 -4.05
C THR A 75 -18.58 5.62 -2.92
N ILE A 76 -19.02 5.83 -1.69
CA ILE A 76 -18.27 5.48 -0.47
C ILE A 76 -18.82 4.16 0.08
N TYR A 77 -17.92 3.26 0.44
CA TYR A 77 -18.17 1.97 1.08
C TYR A 77 -17.58 2.01 2.49
N GLU A 78 -18.42 1.81 3.49
CA GLU A 78 -18.09 1.82 4.92
C GLU A 78 -18.77 0.62 5.61
N ASP A 79 -18.25 0.24 6.77
CA ASP A 79 -18.77 -0.86 7.59
C ASP A 79 -18.98 -2.16 6.78
N ASP A 80 -20.19 -2.71 6.80
CA ASP A 80 -20.54 -3.97 6.14
C ASP A 80 -20.36 -3.90 4.61
N ALA A 81 -20.43 -2.70 4.01
CA ALA A 81 -20.26 -2.54 2.57
C ALA A 81 -18.80 -2.77 2.11
N VAL A 82 -17.84 -2.77 3.04
CA VAL A 82 -16.42 -3.06 2.76
C VAL A 82 -16.13 -4.56 2.87
N GLU A 83 -17.03 -5.34 3.48
CA GLU A 83 -16.82 -6.76 3.75
C GLU A 83 -16.54 -7.58 2.48
N ASP A 84 -17.24 -7.29 1.38
CA ASP A 84 -17.04 -7.97 0.10
C ASP A 84 -15.64 -7.70 -0.48
N PHE A 85 -15.12 -6.48 -0.31
CA PHE A 85 -13.76 -6.14 -0.75
C PHE A 85 -12.70 -6.78 0.13
N LEU A 86 -12.95 -6.91 1.44
CA LEU A 86 -12.03 -7.60 2.36
C LEU A 86 -11.97 -9.10 2.06
N LYS A 87 -13.11 -9.75 1.83
CA LYS A 87 -13.17 -11.16 1.41
C LYS A 87 -12.40 -11.40 0.11
N MET A 88 -12.56 -10.48 -0.86
CA MET A 88 -11.81 -10.53 -2.11
C MET A 88 -10.30 -10.40 -1.88
N PHE A 89 -9.89 -9.43 -1.04
CA PHE A 89 -8.51 -9.23 -0.68
C PHE A 89 -7.89 -10.45 0.02
N GLU A 90 -8.59 -11.05 0.99
CA GLU A 90 -8.15 -12.27 1.68
C GLU A 90 -7.99 -13.47 0.72
N ALA A 91 -8.85 -13.58 -0.29
CA ALA A 91 -8.75 -14.62 -1.31
C ALA A 91 -7.48 -14.45 -2.15
N THR A 92 -7.18 -13.23 -2.59
CA THR A 92 -5.97 -12.91 -3.37
C THR A 92 -4.68 -13.07 -2.55
N GLN A 93 -4.70 -12.76 -1.24
CA GLN A 93 -3.53 -12.96 -0.36
C GLN A 93 -3.11 -14.42 -0.22
N LYS A 94 -4.05 -15.37 -0.32
CA LYS A 94 -3.74 -16.81 -0.24
C LYS A 94 -3.03 -17.35 -1.48
N GLU A 95 -3.22 -16.71 -2.64
CA GLU A 95 -2.57 -17.10 -3.89
C GLU A 95 -1.15 -16.52 -4.01
N ASP A 96 -0.91 -15.36 -3.39
CA ASP A 96 0.31 -14.56 -3.48
C ASP A 96 1.34 -14.91 -2.38
N GLN A 97 1.30 -16.14 -1.85
CA GLN A 97 2.34 -16.66 -0.94
C GLN A 97 3.33 -17.59 -1.70
N PRO A 98 4.26 -17.05 -2.51
CA PRO A 98 5.56 -17.67 -2.69
C PRO A 98 6.50 -17.26 -1.55
N ALA A 99 7.47 -18.14 -1.30
CA ALA A 99 8.38 -18.15 -0.16
C ALA A 99 9.12 -16.84 0.14
N ALA A 100 9.37 -16.63 1.44
CA ALA A 100 10.24 -15.64 2.05
C ALA A 100 11.34 -15.08 1.13
N SER A 101 11.28 -13.78 0.84
CA SER A 101 12.45 -13.00 0.47
C SER A 101 12.91 -12.22 1.70
N GLU A 102 13.80 -12.83 2.47
CA GLU A 102 14.64 -12.14 3.45
C GLU A 102 15.44 -11.05 2.72
N SER A 103 15.04 -9.79 2.91
CA SER A 103 15.88 -8.65 2.56
C SER A 103 16.74 -8.30 3.77
N THR A 104 17.82 -9.05 3.96
CA THR A 104 18.89 -8.72 4.90
C THR A 104 19.78 -7.64 4.28
N ALA A 105 19.34 -6.39 4.37
CA ALA A 105 20.17 -5.23 4.06
C ALA A 105 21.02 -4.82 5.28
N VAL A 106 22.17 -5.49 5.41
CA VAL A 106 23.53 -5.10 5.83
C VAL A 106 23.75 -3.82 6.67
N PRO A 107 24.70 -3.84 7.63
CA PRO A 107 25.73 -2.79 7.58
C PRO A 107 27.17 -3.34 7.65
N THR A 108 27.95 -2.95 6.65
CA THR A 108 29.40 -3.14 6.54
C THR A 108 30.09 -2.31 7.62
N PRO A 109 30.98 -2.85 8.46
CA PRO A 109 31.76 -2.04 9.39
C PRO A 109 32.74 -1.16 8.60
N MET A 110 32.65 0.16 8.81
CA MET A 110 33.65 1.11 8.37
C MET A 110 34.90 0.93 9.25
N GLU A 111 35.93 0.26 8.74
CA GLU A 111 37.22 0.17 9.43
C GLU A 111 38.05 1.43 9.13
N GLN A 112 38.58 1.98 10.22
CA GLN A 112 39.02 3.34 10.39
C GLN A 112 40.49 3.51 9.98
N ASP A 113 40.74 4.55 9.20
CA ASP A 113 42.05 5.09 8.83
C ASP A 113 42.97 5.25 10.07
N GLN A 114 44.15 4.62 10.05
CA GLN A 114 45.24 4.93 10.97
C GLN A 114 46.52 5.19 10.16
N PRO A 115 47.18 6.35 10.33
CA PRO A 115 48.37 6.70 9.57
C PRO A 115 49.60 5.98 10.12
N ALA A 116 50.46 5.55 9.19
CA ALA A 116 51.76 4.99 9.48
C ALA A 116 52.68 6.00 10.19
N SER A 117 53.38 5.52 11.22
CA SER A 117 54.62 6.11 11.74
C SER A 117 55.56 4.99 12.16
#